data_AF-A0A175YD37-F1
#
_entry.id   AF-A0A175YD37-F1
#
_cell.length_a   1.000
_cell.length_b   1.000
_cell.length_c   1.000
_cell.angle_alpha   90.00
_cell.angle_beta   90.00
_cell.angle_gamma   90.00
#
_symmetry.space_group_name_H-M   'P 1'
#
loop_
_entity.id
_entity.type
_entity.pdbx_description
1 polymer ?
#
loop_
_entity_poly.entity_id
_entity_poly.type
_entity_poly.pdbx_seq_one_letter_code
_entity_poly.pdbx_strand_id
1 'polypeptide(L)'
;MQGYKTADAYGTGKTAKLVDRSSDLRLVAVWSKNWIIGRWISLVFLVSFLLVVDVLCFHLLRKYNPEDTVYGLFIIGLGSLVGFGFLGSQAQELIQDAKTVNDVPSWCYGLASSRG
;
A
#
# COMPACT_ATOMS: atom_id res chain seq x y z
N MET A 1 31.97 -38.42 54.14
CA MET A 1 32.05 -37.10 54.82
C MET A 1 31.00 -36.20 54.21
N GLN A 2 30.10 -35.71 55.05
CA GLN A 2 28.98 -34.84 54.72
C GLN A 2 29.44 -33.39 54.93
N GLY A 3 29.08 -32.48 54.01
CA GLY A 3 29.32 -31.04 54.14
C GLY A 3 28.22 -30.29 53.42
N TYR A 4 27.14 -29.99 54.15
CA TYR A 4 26.01 -29.16 53.71
C TYR A 4 26.41 -27.68 53.64
N LYS A 5 25.88 -26.97 52.62
CA LYS A 5 25.30 -25.63 52.77
C LYS A 5 24.23 -25.39 51.71
N THR A 6 23.00 -25.28 52.21
CA THR A 6 21.81 -24.57 51.73
C THR A 6 22.14 -23.10 51.37
N ALA A 7 21.38 -22.27 50.65
CA ALA A 7 19.98 -22.22 50.29
C ALA A 7 19.77 -21.19 49.15
N ASP A 8 18.60 -21.30 48.51
CA ASP A 8 17.73 -20.19 48.08
C ASP A 8 18.04 -19.34 46.82
N ALA A 9 17.07 -19.46 45.91
CA ALA A 9 16.28 -18.38 45.31
C ALA A 9 16.59 -17.94 43.86
N TYR A 10 15.47 -17.81 43.14
CA TYR A 10 15.25 -17.17 41.84
C TYR A 10 15.81 -17.93 40.61
N GLY A 11 14.99 -18.66 39.84
CA GLY A 11 13.67 -18.24 39.38
C GLY A 11 13.82 -17.12 38.34
N THR A 12 13.62 -17.48 37.08
CA THR A 12 12.97 -16.59 36.10
C THR A 12 13.80 -15.37 35.64
N GLY A 13 15.03 -15.58 35.17
CA GLY A 13 15.88 -14.49 34.66
C GLY A 13 16.05 -14.38 33.14
N LYS A 14 15.62 -15.37 32.34
CA LYS A 14 15.93 -15.40 30.90
C LYS A 14 14.73 -15.52 29.96
N THR A 15 13.56 -15.92 30.46
CA THR A 15 12.32 -15.99 29.65
C THR A 15 11.41 -14.77 29.80
N ALA A 16 11.61 -13.93 30.82
CA ALA A 16 10.85 -12.68 30.98
C ALA A 16 11.35 -11.54 30.07
N LYS A 17 12.61 -11.58 29.62
CA LYS A 17 13.19 -10.52 28.76
C LYS A 17 12.80 -10.63 27.27
N LEU A 18 12.13 -11.72 26.89
CA LEU A 18 11.65 -11.97 25.52
C LEU A 18 10.16 -11.66 25.34
N VAL A 19 9.39 -11.56 26.43
CA VAL A 19 7.95 -11.29 26.37
C VAL A 19 7.63 -9.79 26.52
N ASP A 20 8.54 -9.00 27.08
CA ASP A 20 8.27 -7.57 27.30
C ASP A 20 8.73 -6.64 26.16
N ARG A 21 9.26 -7.22 25.07
CA ARG A 21 9.60 -6.47 23.84
C ARG A 21 8.59 -6.66 22.71
N SER A 22 7.49 -7.38 22.97
CA SER A 22 6.38 -7.57 22.03
C SER A 22 5.20 -6.63 22.29
N SER A 23 5.20 -5.88 23.39
CA SER A 23 4.03 -5.13 23.86
C SER A 23 3.97 -3.68 23.39
N ASP A 24 5.08 -3.14 22.85
CA ASP A 24 5.21 -1.70 22.53
C ASP A 24 5.66 -1.42 21.08
N LEU A 25 5.88 -2.46 20.29
CA LEU A 25 5.90 -2.33 18.85
C LEU A 25 4.44 -2.26 18.42
N ARG A 26 3.94 -1.04 18.21
CA ARG A 26 2.87 -0.77 17.24
C ARG A 26 3.10 -1.77 16.10
N LEU A 27 2.22 -2.75 15.93
CA LEU A 27 2.28 -3.77 14.89
C LEU A 27 2.18 -3.06 13.54
N VAL A 28 3.25 -2.39 13.14
CA VAL A 28 3.48 -1.97 11.77
C VAL A 28 3.62 -3.29 11.06
N ALA A 29 2.53 -3.75 10.43
CA ALA A 29 2.54 -4.94 9.64
C ALA A 29 3.70 -4.80 8.64
N VAL A 30 4.77 -5.55 8.85
CA VAL A 30 5.91 -5.57 7.92
C VAL A 30 5.42 -6.34 6.71
N TRP A 31 4.86 -5.63 5.74
CA TRP A 31 4.35 -6.21 4.51
C TRP A 31 5.49 -6.81 3.72
N SER A 32 5.25 -7.94 3.04
CA SER A 32 6.26 -8.52 2.16
C SER A 32 6.48 -7.59 0.96
N LYS A 33 7.72 -7.51 0.47
CA LYS A 33 8.05 -6.78 -0.76
C LYS A 33 7.16 -7.18 -1.95
N ASN A 34 6.85 -8.47 -2.08
CA ASN A 34 6.00 -8.99 -3.15
C ASN A 34 4.56 -8.47 -3.04
N TRP A 35 4.08 -8.22 -1.82
CA TRP A 35 2.75 -7.64 -1.59
C TRP A 35 2.67 -6.20 -2.09
N ILE A 36 3.66 -5.37 -1.76
CA ILE A 36 3.73 -3.97 -2.21
C ILE A 36 3.79 -3.91 -3.74
N ILE A 37 4.64 -4.73 -4.36
CA ILE A 37 4.76 -4.81 -5.83
C ILE A 37 3.42 -5.25 -6.46
N GLY A 38 2.76 -6.26 -5.87
CA GLY A 38 1.46 -6.74 -6.35
C GLY A 38 0.38 -5.65 -6.32
N ARG A 39 0.31 -4.87 -5.23
CA ARG A 39 -0.63 -3.73 -5.13
C ARG A 39 -0.32 -2.66 -6.18
N TRP A 40 0.95 -2.36 -6.45
CA TRP A 40 1.31 -1.44 -7.53
C TRP A 40 0.90 -1.93 -8.92
N ILE A 41 1.13 -3.21 -9.24
CA ILE A 41 0.72 -3.79 -10.53
C ILE A 41 -0.80 -3.71 -10.68
N SER A 42 -1.55 -4.05 -9.63
CA SER A 42 -3.00 -3.94 -9.60
C SER A 42 -3.47 -2.50 -9.81
N LEU A 43 -2.80 -1.53 -9.18
CA LEU A 43 -3.12 -0.11 -9.32
C LEU A 43 -2.88 0.40 -10.75
N VAL A 44 -1.77 0.02 -11.38
CA VAL A 44 -1.48 0.34 -12.79
C VAL A 44 -2.51 -0.30 -13.73
N PHE A 45 -2.88 -1.56 -13.46
CA PHE A 45 -3.93 -2.23 -14.23
C PHE A 45 -5.27 -1.51 -14.09
N LEU A 46 -5.66 -1.09 -12.88
CA LEU A 46 -6.92 -0.39 -12.65
C LEU A 46 -6.95 0.98 -13.33
N VAL A 47 -5.85 1.73 -13.27
CA VAL A 47 -5.67 2.99 -14.03
C VAL A 47 -5.87 2.74 -15.53
N SER A 48 -5.21 1.71 -16.07
CA SER A 48 -5.30 1.38 -17.49
C SER A 48 -6.72 0.97 -17.89
N PHE A 49 -7.39 0.18 -17.04
CA PHE A 49 -8.77 -0.22 -17.25
C PHE A 49 -9.72 0.98 -17.28
N LEU A 50 -9.61 1.91 -16.32
CA LEU A 50 -10.42 3.12 -16.30
C LEU A 50 -10.24 3.95 -17.58
N LEU A 51 -8.99 4.14 -18.02
CA LEU A 51 -8.72 4.88 -19.26
C LEU A 51 -9.34 4.23 -20.50
N VAL A 52 -9.25 2.89 -20.60
CA VAL A 52 -9.87 2.15 -21.72
C VAL A 52 -11.39 2.29 -21.70
N VAL A 53 -12.01 2.18 -20.52
CA VAL A 53 -13.45 2.36 -20.35
C VAL A 53 -13.88 3.79 -20.72
N ASP A 54 -13.15 4.82 -20.27
CA ASP A 54 -13.45 6.21 -20.59
C ASP A 54 -13.38 6.48 -22.10
N VAL A 55 -12.35 5.96 -22.78
CA VAL A 55 -12.22 6.06 -24.24
C VAL A 55 -13.36 5.35 -24.96
N LEU A 56 -13.74 4.16 -24.50
CA LEU A 56 -14.84 3.39 -25.09
C LEU A 56 -16.17 4.13 -24.91
N CYS A 57 -16.45 4.61 -23.70
CA CYS A 57 -17.63 5.40 -23.38
C CYS A 57 -17.69 6.68 -24.21
N PHE A 58 -16.57 7.39 -24.37
CA PHE A 58 -16.49 8.57 -25.24
C PHE A 58 -16.78 8.22 -26.70
N HIS A 59 -16.23 7.11 -27.21
CA HIS A 59 -16.49 6.67 -28.57
C HIS A 59 -17.97 6.33 -28.80
N LEU A 60 -18.59 5.61 -27.85
CA LEU A 60 -20.01 5.29 -27.90
C LEU A 60 -20.89 6.54 -27.83
N LEU A 61 -20.56 7.48 -26.93
CA LEU A 61 -21.25 8.75 -26.80
C LEU A 61 -21.24 9.52 -28.12
N ARG A 62 -20.06 9.67 -28.74
CA ARG A 62 -19.92 10.37 -30.02
C ARG A 62 -20.66 9.67 -31.16
N LYS A 63 -20.75 8.33 -31.13
CA LYS A 63 -21.40 7.55 -32.19
C LYS A 63 -22.92 7.57 -32.10
N TYR A 64 -23.48 7.50 -30.89
CA TYR A 64 -24.91 7.30 -30.69
C TYR A 64 -25.67 8.56 -30.23
N ASN A 65 -25.05 9.47 -29.47
CA ASN A 65 -25.68 10.71 -28.98
C ASN A 65 -24.68 11.89 -29.04
N PRO A 66 -24.27 12.33 -30.25
CA PRO A 66 -23.27 13.40 -30.41
C PRO A 66 -23.72 14.75 -29.83
N GLU A 67 -25.02 15.03 -29.79
CA GLU A 67 -25.62 16.22 -29.17
C GLU A 67 -25.36 16.31 -27.66
N ASP A 68 -25.30 15.17 -26.98
CA ASP A 68 -25.08 15.08 -25.53
C ASP A 68 -23.59 14.93 -25.17
N THR A 69 -22.69 15.12 -26.14
CA THR A 69 -21.24 14.91 -25.94
C THR A 69 -20.69 15.72 -24.77
N VAL A 70 -21.14 16.97 -24.60
CA VAL A 70 -20.66 17.84 -23.50
C VAL A 70 -21.09 17.30 -22.14
N TYR A 71 -22.36 16.89 -22.01
CA TYR A 71 -22.88 16.34 -20.77
C TYR A 71 -22.24 14.98 -20.45
N GLY A 72 -22.13 14.10 -21.45
CA GLY A 72 -21.50 12.79 -21.26
C GLY A 72 -20.00 12.91 -20.93
N LEU A 73 -19.27 13.84 -21.56
CA LEU A 73 -17.88 14.16 -21.18
C LEU A 73 -17.78 14.65 -19.73
N PHE A 74 -18.73 15.47 -19.29
CA PHE A 74 -18.77 15.94 -17.91
C PHE A 74 -18.97 14.79 -16.92
N ILE A 75 -19.90 13.86 -17.21
CA ILE A 75 -20.14 12.69 -16.37
C ILE A 75 -18.95 11.72 -16.36
N ILE A 76 -18.36 11.45 -17.53
CA ILE A 76 -17.13 10.64 -17.64
C ILE A 76 -16.03 11.30 -16.81
N GLY A 77 -15.79 12.60 -17.00
CA GLY A 77 -14.77 13.35 -16.27
C GLY A 77 -14.97 13.35 -14.74
N LEU A 78 -16.22 13.48 -14.26
CA LEU A 78 -16.52 13.35 -12.83
C LEU A 78 -16.23 11.94 -12.30
N GLY A 79 -16.63 10.91 -13.05
CA GLY A 79 -16.33 9.51 -12.71
C GLY A 79 -14.83 9.26 -12.63
N SER A 80 -14.08 9.69 -13.65
CA SER A 80 -12.63 9.61 -13.70
C SER A 80 -11.99 10.37 -12.53
N LEU A 81 -12.45 11.58 -12.21
CA LEU A 81 -11.92 12.38 -11.08
C LEU A 81 -12.04 11.62 -9.75
N VAL A 82 -13.21 11.03 -9.47
CA VAL A 82 -13.43 10.25 -8.26
C VAL A 82 -12.58 8.98 -8.26
N GLY A 83 -12.55 8.25 -9.39
CA GLY A 83 -11.77 7.03 -9.55
C GLY A 83 -10.26 7.27 -9.39
N PHE A 84 -9.72 8.28 -10.05
CA PHE A 84 -8.31 8.68 -9.93
C PHE A 84 -7.98 9.26 -8.56
N GLY A 85 -8.91 9.97 -7.92
CA GLY A 85 -8.73 10.45 -6.54
C GLY A 85 -8.55 9.29 -5.56
N PHE A 86 -9.39 8.26 -5.65
CA PHE A 86 -9.27 7.05 -4.84
C PHE A 86 -7.97 6.28 -5.14
N LEU A 87 -7.61 6.14 -6.41
CA LEU A 87 -6.36 5.50 -6.81
C LEU A 87 -5.13 6.28 -6.35
N GLY A 88 -5.19 7.60 -6.36
CA GLY A 88 -4.16 8.48 -5.82
C GLY A 88 -3.97 8.28 -4.32
N SER A 89 -5.06 8.17 -3.55
CA SER A 89 -5.00 7.84 -2.12
C SER A 89 -4.31 6.49 -1.89
N GLN A 90 -4.69 5.45 -2.63
CA GLN A 90 -4.06 4.14 -2.53
C GLN A 90 -2.58 4.17 -2.94
N ALA A 91 -2.22 4.95 -3.95
CA ALA A 91 -0.82 5.13 -4.35
C ALA A 91 -0.01 5.83 -3.24
N GLN A 92 -0.59 6.82 -2.55
CA GLN A 92 0.04 7.46 -1.39
C GLN A 92 0.23 6.50 -0.22
N GLU A 93 -0.78 5.68 0.09
CA GLU A 93 -0.65 4.61 1.08
C GLU A 93 0.48 3.65 0.72
N LEU A 94 0.58 3.23 -0.55
CA LEU A 94 1.65 2.35 -1.01
C LEU A 94 3.04 2.97 -0.90
N ILE A 95 3.17 4.27 -1.16
CA ILE A 95 4.45 4.99 -0.97
C ILE A 95 4.83 5.03 0.51
N GLN A 96 3.86 5.22 1.41
CA GLN A 96 4.11 5.18 2.85
C GLN A 96 4.49 3.77 3.31
N ASP A 97 3.78 2.75 2.83
CA ASP A 97 4.09 1.34 3.10
C ASP A 97 5.50 0.98 2.61
N ALA A 98 5.89 1.42 1.42
CA ALA A 98 7.22 1.16 0.84
C ALA A 98 8.37 1.75 1.68
N LYS A 99 8.15 2.86 2.40
CA LYS A 99 9.15 3.44 3.32
C LYS A 99 9.41 2.59 4.56
N THR A 100 8.49 1.69 4.91
CA THR A 100 8.62 0.81 6.08
C THR A 100 9.30 -0.53 5.76
N VAL A 101 9.55 -0.82 4.49
CA VAL A 101 10.12 -2.08 4.00
C VAL A 101 11.44 -1.83 3.28
N ASN A 102 12.47 -2.61 3.59
CA ASN A 102 13.76 -2.55 2.90
C ASN A 102 13.71 -3.32 1.56
N ASP A 103 14.54 -2.92 0.60
CA ASP A 103 14.73 -3.58 -0.70
C ASP A 103 13.56 -3.53 -1.71
N VAL A 104 12.57 -2.65 -1.55
CA VAL A 104 11.52 -2.44 -2.56
C VAL A 104 12.11 -1.68 -3.77
N PRO A 105 11.67 -1.95 -5.03
CA PRO A 105 12.18 -1.23 -6.20
C PRO A 105 11.99 0.28 -6.09
N SER A 106 12.92 1.06 -6.65
CA SER A 106 12.93 2.53 -6.53
C SER A 106 11.63 3.20 -7.01
N TRP A 107 10.99 2.64 -8.03
CA TRP A 107 9.72 3.14 -8.57
C TRP A 107 8.54 2.99 -7.59
N CYS A 108 8.62 2.12 -6.58
CA CYS A 108 7.60 1.99 -5.54
C CYS A 108 7.55 3.18 -4.58
N TYR A 109 8.60 4.01 -4.53
CA TYR A 109 8.65 5.25 -3.75
C TYR A 109 8.06 6.45 -4.50
N GLY A 110 7.48 6.22 -5.69
CA GLY A 110 7.07 7.24 -6.64
C GLY A 110 8.24 7.70 -7.52
N LEU A 111 7.96 8.64 -8.42
CA LEU A 111 8.97 9.36 -9.22
C LEU A 111 9.75 10.33 -8.30
N ALA A 112 10.43 9.82 -7.29
CA ALA A 112 11.43 10.60 -6.56
C ALA A 112 12.63 10.76 -7.50
N SER A 113 12.82 11.99 -7.98
CA SER A 113 14.00 12.39 -8.75
C SER A 113 15.24 11.84 -8.06
N SER A 114 16.01 11.03 -8.79
CA SER A 114 17.36 10.63 -8.41
C SER A 114 18.18 11.92 -8.32
N ARG A 115 18.29 12.50 -7.12
CA ARG A 115 19.36 13.45 -6.82
C ARG A 115 20.66 12.65 -6.85
N GLY A 116 21.35 12.74 -7.99
CA GLY A 116 22.78 12.48 -8.08
C GLY A 116 23.56 13.47 -7.24
#